data_AF-A0A2X2E0R0-F1
#
_entry.id   AF-A0A2X2E0R0-F1
#
_cell.length_a   1.000
_cell.length_b   1.000
_cell.length_c   1.000
_cell.angle_alpha   90.00
_cell.angle_beta   90.00
_cell.angle_gamma   90.00
#
_symmetry.space_group_name_H-M   'P 1'
#
loop_
_entity.id
_entity.type
_entity.pdbx_description
1 polymer ?
#
loop_
_entity_poly.entity_id
_entity_poly.type
_entity_poly.pdbx_seq_one_letter_code
_entity_poly.pdbx_strand_id
1 'polypeptide(L)'
;MKFFRSGMIAIVAVYGIAWMAETMFSAHMKEIEAALGQLVREYPWAYAVVLLLVSKFVNSQAAALAAIVPLALGIGIDPAYIVASAPACYGYYILPTYPSDLAAIQFDRSGTTRIGRFVINHSFILPGLIGVTVSCIFGWVFAAMYGFL
;
A
#
# COMPACT_ATOMS: atom_id res chain seq x y z
N MET A 1 26.12 -13.02 20.10
CA MET A 1 26.01 -13.80 18.83
C MET A 1 24.56 -14.04 18.36
N LYS A 2 23.61 -14.37 19.25
CA LYS A 2 22.19 -14.61 18.86
C LYS A 2 21.51 -13.38 18.23
N PHE A 3 21.77 -12.18 18.75
CA PHE A 3 21.22 -10.91 18.21
C PHE A 3 21.72 -10.61 16.78
N PHE A 4 23.03 -10.69 16.54
CA PHE A 4 23.61 -10.47 15.20
C PHE A 4 23.10 -11.48 14.17
N ARG A 5 23.01 -12.77 14.54
CA ARG A 5 22.48 -13.80 13.64
C ARG A 5 21.00 -13.56 13.33
N SER A 6 20.20 -13.19 14.34
CA SER A 6 18.78 -12.84 14.14
C SER A 6 18.61 -11.61 13.25
N GLY A 7 19.46 -10.59 13.43
CA GLY A 7 19.47 -9.38 12.60
C GLY A 7 19.83 -9.69 11.14
N MET A 8 20.87 -10.48 10.89
CA MET A 8 21.23 -10.88 9.52
C MET A 8 20.13 -11.69 8.83
N ILE A 9 19.47 -12.62 9.55
CA ILE A 9 18.34 -13.38 9.00
C ILE A 9 17.17 -12.44 8.64
N ALA A 10 16.86 -11.48 9.51
CA ALA A 10 15.81 -10.49 9.25
C ALA A 10 16.12 -9.62 8.03
N ILE A 11 17.37 -9.16 7.88
CA ILE A 11 17.80 -8.38 6.70
C ILE A 11 17.64 -9.22 5.42
N VAL A 12 18.19 -10.44 5.39
CA VAL A 12 18.11 -11.30 4.20
C VAL A 12 16.66 -11.63 3.85
N ALA A 13 15.80 -11.88 4.84
CA ALA A 13 14.38 -12.15 4.60
C ALA A 13 13.64 -10.93 4.01
N VAL A 14 13.84 -9.74 4.57
CA VAL A 14 13.20 -8.50 4.06
C VAL A 14 13.73 -8.14 2.68
N TYR A 15 15.06 -8.20 2.49
CA TYR A 15 15.69 -7.86 1.21
C TYR A 15 15.36 -8.87 0.12
N GLY A 16 15.25 -10.16 0.45
CA GLY A 16 14.87 -11.21 -0.48
C GLY A 16 13.46 -11.03 -1.04
N ILE A 17 12.50 -10.69 -0.18
CA ILE A 17 11.12 -10.41 -0.62
C ILE A 17 11.08 -9.15 -1.51
N ALA A 18 11.78 -8.08 -1.09
CA ALA A 18 11.87 -6.86 -1.89
C ALA A 18 12.50 -7.12 -3.27
N TRP A 19 13.57 -7.92 -3.33
CA TRP A 19 14.23 -8.26 -4.59
C TRP A 19 13.35 -9.15 -5.48
N MET A 20 12.64 -10.14 -4.92
CA MET A 20 11.70 -10.96 -5.71
C MET A 20 10.54 -10.12 -6.27
N ALA A 21 10.04 -9.14 -5.51
CA ALA A 21 9.07 -8.19 -6.03
C ALA A 21 9.69 -7.38 -7.17
N GLU A 22 10.88 -6.80 -6.97
CA GLU A 22 11.59 -6.00 -7.97
C GLU A 22 11.84 -6.76 -9.28
N THR A 23 12.21 -8.04 -9.23
CA THR A 23 12.43 -8.84 -10.45
C THR A 23 11.14 -9.11 -11.21
N MET A 24 10.02 -9.36 -10.51
CA MET A 24 8.70 -9.51 -11.13
C MET A 24 8.20 -8.20 -11.74
N PHE A 25 8.35 -7.09 -11.01
CA PHE A 25 8.05 -5.76 -11.56
C PHE A 25 8.91 -5.51 -12.80
N SER A 26 10.23 -5.64 -12.69
CA SER A 26 11.20 -5.45 -13.78
C SER A 26 10.87 -6.29 -15.03
N ALA A 27 10.47 -7.55 -14.87
CA ALA A 27 10.12 -8.44 -15.97
C ALA A 27 8.85 -8.00 -16.72
N HIS A 28 7.90 -7.37 -16.02
CA HIS A 28 6.60 -6.96 -16.56
C HIS A 28 6.43 -5.45 -16.67
N MET A 29 7.50 -4.65 -16.50
CA MET A 29 7.41 -3.18 -16.43
C MET A 29 6.63 -2.58 -17.59
N LYS A 30 6.88 -3.02 -18.82
CA LYS A 30 6.19 -2.49 -20.01
C LYS A 30 4.68 -2.72 -19.97
N GLU A 31 4.25 -3.89 -19.50
CA GLU A 31 2.84 -4.24 -19.37
C GLU A 31 2.18 -3.45 -18.23
N ILE A 32 2.90 -3.32 -17.11
CA ILE A 32 2.46 -2.55 -15.94
C ILE A 32 2.33 -1.07 -16.28
N GLU A 33 3.32 -0.49 -16.97
CA GLU A 33 3.31 0.90 -17.45
C GLU A 33 2.15 1.16 -18.42
N ALA A 34 1.95 0.27 -19.40
CA ALA A 34 0.87 0.40 -20.37
C ALA A 34 -0.51 0.33 -19.68
N ALA A 35 -0.71 -0.67 -18.81
CA ALA A 35 -1.97 -0.86 -18.10
C ALA A 35 -2.25 0.29 -17.11
N LEU A 36 -1.26 0.67 -16.30
CA LEU A 36 -1.40 1.77 -15.34
C LEU A 36 -1.64 3.09 -16.07
N GLY A 37 -0.87 3.37 -17.12
CA GLY A 37 -0.99 4.61 -17.89
C GLY A 37 -2.34 4.75 -18.57
N GLN A 38 -2.83 3.69 -19.23
CA GLN A 38 -4.16 3.69 -19.84
C GLN A 38 -5.25 3.87 -18.77
N LEU A 39 -5.18 3.11 -17.68
CA LEU A 39 -6.19 3.13 -16.63
C LEU A 39 -6.28 4.49 -15.95
N VAL A 40 -5.15 5.11 -15.60
CA VAL A 40 -5.13 6.41 -14.90
C VAL A 40 -5.48 7.57 -15.83
N ARG A 41 -5.17 7.48 -17.13
CA ARG A 41 -5.61 8.49 -18.12
C ARG A 41 -7.13 8.53 -18.26
N GLU A 42 -7.78 7.37 -18.25
CA GLU A 42 -9.24 7.27 -18.35
C GLU A 42 -9.92 7.50 -16.99
N TYR A 43 -9.31 7.00 -15.91
CA TYR A 43 -9.82 7.04 -14.55
C TYR A 43 -8.71 7.46 -13.56
N PRO A 44 -8.47 8.77 -13.36
CA PRO A 44 -7.39 9.25 -12.49
C PRO A 44 -7.40 8.69 -11.06
N TRP A 45 -8.60 8.45 -10.50
CA TRP A 45 -8.80 7.85 -9.18
C TRP A 45 -8.30 6.40 -9.08
N ALA A 46 -8.15 5.69 -10.19
CA ALA A 46 -7.69 4.30 -10.21
C ALA A 46 -6.23 4.18 -9.72
N TYR A 47 -5.45 5.27 -9.77
CA TYR A 47 -4.13 5.32 -9.16
C TYR A 47 -4.16 4.96 -7.67
N ALA A 48 -5.15 5.46 -6.93
CA ALA A 48 -5.32 5.14 -5.50
C ALA A 48 -5.56 3.63 -5.28
N VAL A 49 -6.35 3.00 -6.15
CA VAL A 49 -6.63 1.55 -6.06
C VAL A 49 -5.37 0.73 -6.33
N VAL A 50 -4.61 1.09 -7.36
CA VAL A 50 -3.34 0.41 -7.67
C VAL A 50 -2.37 0.56 -6.50
N LEU A 51 -2.21 1.78 -5.97
CA LEU A 51 -1.32 2.04 -4.83
C LEU A 51 -1.75 1.25 -3.58
N LEU A 52 -3.05 1.12 -3.32
CA LEU A 52 -3.60 0.33 -2.22
C LEU A 52 -3.27 -1.16 -2.35
N LEU A 53 -3.46 -1.72 -3.54
CA LEU A 53 -3.15 -3.12 -3.81
C LEU A 53 -1.65 -3.40 -3.68
N VAL A 54 -0.81 -2.57 -4.30
CA VAL A 54 0.65 -2.73 -4.23
C VAL A 54 1.15 -2.58 -2.80
N SER A 55 0.66 -1.57 -2.08
CA SER A 55 0.94 -1.42 -0.64
C SER A 55 0.63 -2.69 0.13
N LYS A 56 -0.50 -3.33 -0.16
CA LYS A 56 -0.85 -4.54 0.54
C LYS A 56 0.09 -5.71 0.22
N PHE A 57 0.39 -5.94 -1.06
CA PHE A 57 1.25 -7.04 -1.50
C PHE A 57 2.70 -6.88 -1.02
N VAL A 58 3.22 -5.66 -1.02
CA VAL A 58 4.57 -5.35 -0.52
C VAL A 58 4.59 -5.23 1.01
N ASN A 59 3.42 -5.11 1.65
CA ASN A 59 3.25 -4.99 3.10
C ASN A 59 4.11 -3.87 3.71
N SER A 60 4.27 -2.76 2.99
CA SER A 60 5.08 -1.60 3.39
C SER A 60 4.68 -0.35 2.59
N GLN A 61 4.35 0.74 3.31
CA GLN A 61 4.06 2.06 2.72
C GLN A 61 5.23 2.60 1.91
N ALA A 62 6.41 2.62 2.54
CA ALA A 62 7.60 3.21 1.96
C ALA A 62 8.03 2.44 0.70
N ALA A 63 7.99 1.11 0.74
CA ALA A 63 8.38 0.30 -0.41
C ALA A 63 7.35 0.41 -1.55
N ALA A 64 6.05 0.49 -1.26
CA ALA A 64 5.04 0.68 -2.28
C ALA A 64 5.14 2.05 -2.96
N LEU A 65 5.38 3.12 -2.19
CA LEU A 65 5.64 4.44 -2.76
C LEU A 65 6.94 4.46 -3.57
N ALA A 66 8.02 3.84 -3.06
CA ALA A 66 9.30 3.75 -3.75
C ALA A 66 9.20 2.99 -5.09
N ALA A 67 8.30 2.01 -5.19
CA ALA A 67 8.06 1.27 -6.43
C ALA A 67 7.14 2.04 -7.40
N ILE A 68 5.99 2.53 -6.92
CA ILE A 68 4.91 3.01 -7.80
C ILE A 68 5.05 4.49 -8.17
N VAL A 69 5.61 5.34 -7.30
CA VAL A 69 5.72 6.78 -7.60
C VAL A 69 6.70 7.03 -8.76
N PRO A 70 7.93 6.47 -8.81
CA PRO A 70 8.82 6.68 -9.95
C PRO A 70 8.26 6.14 -11.25
N LEU A 71 7.61 4.96 -11.22
CA LEU A 71 6.90 4.38 -12.35
C LEU A 71 5.82 5.33 -12.88
N ALA A 72 4.94 5.82 -12.00
CA ALA A 72 3.83 6.69 -12.37
C ALA A 72 4.31 8.01 -13.00
N LEU A 73 5.34 8.62 -12.41
CA LEU A 73 5.96 9.82 -12.97
C LEU A 73 6.61 9.53 -14.35
N GLY A 74 7.27 8.37 -14.49
CA GLY A 74 7.90 7.95 -15.74
C GLY A 74 6.94 7.82 -16.94
N ILE A 75 5.68 7.46 -16.67
CA ILE A 75 4.63 7.35 -17.70
C ILE A 75 3.76 8.61 -17.85
N GLY A 76 4.12 9.69 -17.16
CA GLY A 76 3.47 11.00 -17.26
C GLY A 76 2.16 11.13 -16.48
N ILE A 77 1.97 10.36 -15.40
CA ILE A 77 0.85 10.60 -14.47
C ILE A 77 1.09 11.92 -13.74
N ASP A 78 0.03 12.73 -13.65
CA ASP A 78 0.08 14.01 -12.94
C ASP A 78 0.48 13.81 -11.46
N PRO A 79 1.54 14.50 -10.98
CA PRO A 79 1.92 14.47 -9.57
C PRO A 79 0.78 14.80 -8.60
N ALA A 80 -0.20 15.60 -9.02
CA ALA A 80 -1.38 15.92 -8.21
C ALA A 80 -2.21 14.68 -7.89
N TYR A 81 -2.39 13.76 -8.85
CA TYR A 81 -3.09 12.49 -8.61
C TYR A 81 -2.33 11.60 -7.61
N ILE A 82 -1.00 11.63 -7.67
CA ILE A 82 -0.11 10.88 -6.77
C ILE A 82 -0.26 11.40 -5.34
N VAL A 83 -0.13 12.72 -5.15
CA VAL A 83 -0.22 13.35 -3.83
C VAL A 83 -1.62 13.24 -3.25
N ALA A 84 -2.66 13.49 -4.05
CA ALA A 84 -4.05 13.37 -3.64
C ALA A 84 -4.43 11.95 -3.17
N SER A 85 -3.76 10.93 -3.74
CA SER A 85 -4.00 9.53 -3.43
C SER A 85 -2.98 8.92 -2.46
N ALA A 86 -2.04 9.70 -1.95
CA ALA A 86 -0.96 9.21 -1.08
C ALA A 86 -1.46 8.38 0.12
N PRO A 87 -2.59 8.68 0.78
CA PRO A 87 -3.11 7.85 1.88
C PRO A 87 -3.41 6.40 1.47
N ALA A 88 -3.65 6.13 0.18
CA ALA A 88 -3.87 4.77 -0.33
C ALA A 88 -2.64 3.87 -0.14
N CYS A 89 -1.45 4.42 0.14
CA CYS A 89 -0.30 3.60 0.51
C CYS A 89 -0.47 2.87 1.86
N TYR A 90 -1.52 3.14 2.65
CA TYR A 90 -1.88 2.37 3.85
C TYR A 90 -2.79 1.18 3.50
N GLY A 91 -2.32 0.20 2.73
CA GLY A 91 -3.12 -0.99 2.36
C GLY A 91 -2.92 -2.20 3.27
N TYR A 92 -1.93 -2.17 4.16
CA TYR A 92 -1.54 -3.35 4.93
C TYR A 92 -2.61 -3.86 5.90
N TYR A 93 -3.57 -3.02 6.30
CA TYR A 93 -4.72 -3.44 7.11
C TYR A 93 -5.60 -4.49 6.42
N ILE A 94 -5.57 -4.65 5.08
CA ILE A 94 -6.50 -5.54 4.34
C ILE A 94 -6.29 -7.03 4.67
N LEU A 95 -5.06 -7.43 4.98
CA LEU A 95 -4.79 -8.73 5.60
C LEU A 95 -4.05 -8.45 6.91
N PRO A 96 -4.51 -8.97 8.06
CA PRO A 96 -3.98 -8.62 9.39
C PRO A 96 -2.68 -9.40 9.66
N THR A 97 -1.69 -9.22 8.79
CA THR A 97 -0.38 -9.88 8.79
C THR A 97 0.70 -8.98 9.38
N TYR A 98 0.40 -7.71 9.64
CA TYR A 98 1.37 -6.77 10.18
C TYR A 98 1.59 -7.00 11.68
N PRO A 99 2.83 -6.92 12.20
CA PRO A 99 3.10 -7.21 13.61
C PRO A 99 2.27 -6.36 14.59
N SER A 100 1.95 -5.11 14.24
CA SER A 100 1.10 -4.25 15.06
C SER A 100 -0.34 -4.75 15.16
N ASP A 101 -0.88 -5.32 14.08
CA ASP A 101 -2.25 -5.84 14.04
C ASP A 101 -2.37 -7.07 14.93
N LEU A 102 -1.38 -7.96 14.84
CA LEU A 102 -1.29 -9.15 15.69
C LEU A 102 -1.10 -8.76 17.16
N ALA A 103 -0.24 -7.78 17.44
CA ALA A 103 -0.06 -7.27 18.80
C ALA A 103 -1.35 -6.64 19.36
N ALA A 104 -2.09 -5.87 18.54
CA ALA A 104 -3.36 -5.27 18.93
C ALA A 104 -4.40 -6.33 19.31
N ILE A 105 -4.48 -7.43 18.56
CA ILE A 105 -5.34 -8.57 18.90
C ILE A 105 -4.90 -9.21 20.23
N GLN A 106 -3.60 -9.44 20.43
CA GLN A 106 -3.09 -10.13 21.63
C GLN A 106 -3.22 -9.28 22.90
N PHE A 107 -3.11 -7.96 22.80
CA PHE A 107 -3.25 -7.05 23.94
C PHE A 107 -4.71 -6.68 24.24
N ASP A 108 -5.64 -6.95 23.32
CA ASP A 108 -7.05 -6.63 23.55
C ASP A 108 -7.71 -7.60 24.54
N ARG A 109 -7.86 -7.14 25.78
CA ARG A 109 -8.54 -7.87 26.86
C ARG A 109 -10.06 -7.95 26.69
N SER A 110 -10.66 -7.10 25.84
CA SER A 110 -12.11 -7.09 25.61
C SER A 110 -12.56 -8.17 24.62
N GLY A 111 -11.64 -8.71 23.82
CA GLY A 111 -11.93 -9.69 22.78
C GLY A 111 -12.69 -9.13 21.56
N THR A 112 -12.78 -7.80 21.44
CA THR A 112 -13.48 -7.11 20.34
C THR A 112 -12.59 -6.97 19.09
N THR A 113 -11.28 -7.05 19.26
CA THR A 113 -10.26 -7.03 18.22
C THR A 113 -9.87 -8.46 17.87
N ARG A 114 -10.33 -8.96 16.72
CA ARG A 114 -10.13 -10.36 16.35
C ARG A 114 -10.12 -10.57 14.85
N ILE A 115 -9.59 -11.72 14.45
CA ILE A 115 -9.75 -12.30 13.11
C ILE A 115 -10.91 -13.30 13.19
N GLY A 116 -11.88 -13.16 12.30
CA GLY A 116 -13.04 -14.02 12.17
C GLY A 116 -12.74 -15.28 11.36
N ARG A 117 -13.77 -15.80 10.68
CA ARG A 117 -13.66 -17.06 9.92
C ARG A 117 -12.73 -16.98 8.71
N PHE A 118 -12.59 -15.79 8.12
CA PHE A 118 -11.75 -15.54 6.95
C PHE A 118 -10.66 -14.52 7.29
N VAL A 119 -9.50 -14.62 6.64
CA VAL A 119 -8.36 -13.71 6.87
C VAL A 119 -8.74 -12.24 6.64
N ILE A 120 -9.64 -11.99 5.70
CA ILE A 120 -10.17 -10.65 5.38
C ILE A 120 -11.30 -10.20 6.31
N ASN A 121 -11.84 -11.06 7.17
CA ASN A 121 -12.91 -10.72 8.10
C ASN A 121 -12.30 -10.44 9.46
N HIS A 122 -11.85 -9.22 9.72
CA HIS A 122 -11.23 -8.83 10.99
C HIS A 122 -11.58 -7.39 11.37
N SER A 123 -11.36 -7.04 12.64
CA SER A 123 -11.79 -5.77 13.23
C SER A 123 -11.16 -4.51 12.59
N PHE A 124 -10.05 -4.66 11.85
CA PHE A 124 -9.34 -3.54 11.21
C PHE A 124 -9.87 -3.14 9.82
N ILE A 125 -10.69 -3.96 9.15
CA ILE A 125 -11.18 -3.64 7.80
C ILE A 125 -11.97 -2.34 7.80
N LEU A 126 -12.96 -2.22 8.68
CA LEU A 126 -13.85 -1.06 8.66
C LEU A 126 -13.12 0.23 9.04
N PRO A 127 -12.34 0.30 10.13
CA PRO A 127 -11.54 1.49 10.43
C PRO A 127 -10.53 1.85 9.33
N GLY A 128 -9.84 0.85 8.78
CA GLY A 128 -8.85 1.06 7.72
C GLY A 128 -9.48 1.58 6.43
N LEU A 129 -10.60 1.01 6.01
CA LEU A 129 -11.34 1.44 4.82
C LEU A 129 -11.85 2.87 4.99
N ILE A 130 -12.49 3.20 6.13
CA ILE A 130 -12.96 4.55 6.41
C ILE A 130 -11.78 5.53 6.38
N GLY A 131 -10.70 5.23 7.09
CA GLY A 131 -9.53 6.10 7.18
C GLY A 131 -8.90 6.39 5.81
N VAL A 132 -8.65 5.35 5.01
CA VAL A 132 -8.05 5.51 3.68
C VAL A 132 -9.00 6.20 2.71
N THR A 133 -10.25 5.76 2.63
CA THR A 133 -11.21 6.32 1.68
C THR A 133 -11.48 7.79 1.97
N VAL A 134 -11.73 8.16 3.23
CA VAL A 134 -11.95 9.57 3.59
C VAL A 134 -10.70 10.39 3.32
N SER A 135 -9.52 9.92 3.70
CA SER A 135 -8.27 10.65 3.47
C SER A 135 -7.97 10.87 1.99
N CYS A 136 -8.22 9.88 1.14
CA CYS A 136 -8.10 10.03 -0.31
C CYS A 136 -9.13 11.01 -0.86
N ILE A 137 -10.41 10.91 -0.47
CA ILE A 137 -11.44 11.85 -0.93
C ILE A 137 -11.05 13.30 -0.60
N PHE A 138 -10.63 13.56 0.64
CA PHE A 138 -10.19 14.90 1.02
C PHE A 138 -8.89 15.32 0.35
N GLY A 139 -7.96 14.39 0.10
CA GLY A 139 -6.76 14.66 -0.70
C GLY A 139 -7.10 15.16 -2.11
N TRP A 140 -8.06 14.53 -2.78
CA TRP A 140 -8.56 14.95 -4.09
C TRP A 140 -9.34 16.27 -4.03
N VAL A 141 -10.19 16.46 -3.02
CA VAL A 141 -10.91 17.73 -2.81
C VAL A 141 -9.92 18.88 -2.62
N PHE A 142 -8.90 18.71 -1.78
CA PHE A 142 -7.89 19.75 -1.57
C PHE A 142 -7.07 20.00 -2.84
N ALA A 143 -6.67 18.95 -3.56
CA ALA A 143 -5.94 19.12 -4.80
C ALA A 143 -6.75 19.94 -5.84
N ALA A 144 -8.06 19.69 -5.96
CA ALA A 144 -8.95 20.50 -6.79
C ALA A 144 -9.09 21.94 -6.28
N MET A 145 -9.32 22.13 -4.97
CA MET A 145 -9.51 23.45 -4.37
C MET A 145 -8.31 24.38 -4.55
N TYR A 146 -7.10 23.83 -4.51
CA TYR A 146 -5.85 24.59 -4.70
C TYR A 146 -5.42 24.68 -6.17
N GLY A 147 -6.20 24.15 -7.12
CA GLY A 147 -5.91 24.24 -8.55
C GLY A 147 -4.77 23.34 -9.03
N PHE A 148 -4.52 22.22 -8.33
CA PHE A 148 -3.55 21.21 -8.74
C PHE A 148 -4.14 20.14 -9.69
N LEU A 149 -5.48 20.04 -9.79
CA LEU A 149 -6.21 19.12 -10.67
C LEU A 149 -6.88 19.85 -11.84
#